data_AF-A0A8J5S9M9-F1
#
_entry.id   AF-A0A8J5S9M9-F1
#
_cell.length_a   1.000
_cell.length_b   1.000
_cell.length_c   1.000
_cell.angle_alpha   90.00
_cell.angle_beta   90.00
_cell.angle_gamma   90.00
#
_symmetry.space_group_name_H-M   'P 1'
#
loop_
_entity.id
_entity.type
_entity.pdbx_description
1 polymer ?
#
loop_
_entity_poly.entity_id
_entity_poly.type
_entity_poly.pdbx_seq_one_letter_code
_entity_poly.pdbx_strand_id
1 'polypeptide(L)'
;MGRPYGVKGRTKKRKLDDGVAPHEPPVAEEAGELLPPLPPPEEGDEENAKEVVMAQDAAAAAEVADGLHVVPRPVDGKKRPGAIFVLERACLEVGKVGKTMQILNSDDHANYLRKQNRNPADYRPDIIHQALLAIFDSPLTKAGRLQAVYVRTEKGVLFEIKPYVRMPRTFKRFCGLMSQLLQKLSITAVGKREKLLNVIKNPVTRYLPVGARKIGLSYSAERSVNLFDYVAKSSDDEPLVFVVGAMAHGKIDKEYSDDYIQICNYPLSAACCLNRICSALEQKWNVQ
;
A
#
# COMPACT_ATOMS: atom_id res chain seq x y z
N MET A 1 21.54 53.33 51.92
CA MET A 1 20.09 53.25 52.20
C MET A 1 19.57 54.64 52.52
N GLY A 2 18.59 55.14 51.77
CA GLY A 2 17.97 56.45 52.02
C GLY A 2 16.63 56.54 51.30
N ARG A 3 15.58 56.97 52.00
CA ARG A 3 14.24 57.22 51.44
C ARG A 3 14.18 58.61 50.80
N PRO A 4 13.42 58.81 49.71
CA PRO A 4 12.87 60.12 49.37
C PRO A 4 11.36 60.21 49.67
N TYR A 5 10.93 61.42 50.04
CA TYR A 5 9.53 61.86 50.13
C TYR A 5 9.03 62.40 48.78
N GLY A 6 7.71 62.56 48.63
CA GLY A 6 7.13 63.38 47.55
C GLY A 6 5.60 63.53 47.68
N VAL A 7 5.10 64.75 47.90
CA VAL A 7 3.69 65.03 48.27
C VAL A 7 3.08 66.12 47.37
N LYS A 8 1.84 65.87 46.90
CA LYS A 8 0.79 66.79 46.37
C LYS A 8 1.18 67.92 45.38
N GLY A 9 0.42 68.02 44.29
CA GLY A 9 0.25 69.27 43.52
C GLY A 9 -0.76 69.16 42.36
N ARG A 10 -1.94 69.79 42.48
CA ARG A 10 -2.90 69.99 41.36
C ARG A 10 -2.62 71.34 40.68
N THR A 11 -2.72 71.45 39.35
CA THR A 11 -3.68 72.37 38.65
C THR A 11 -3.48 72.53 37.12
N LYS A 12 -4.58 72.89 36.45
CA LYS A 12 -4.87 73.14 35.02
C LYS A 12 -3.85 73.93 34.17
N LYS A 13 -3.69 73.53 32.89
CA LYS A 13 -3.78 74.32 31.61
C LYS A 13 -3.54 73.33 30.42
N ARG A 14 -4.32 73.26 29.33
CA ARG A 14 -4.67 74.15 28.19
C ARG A 14 -3.69 74.09 26.97
N LYS A 15 -4.13 73.34 25.92
CA LYS A 15 -3.85 73.44 24.46
C LYS A 15 -2.44 73.19 23.87
N LEU A 16 -2.48 72.79 22.58
CA LEU A 16 -1.43 72.43 21.60
C LEU A 16 -0.70 71.11 21.95
N ASP A 17 -0.81 70.01 21.18
CA ASP A 17 -0.89 69.77 19.71
C ASP A 17 0.47 69.85 19.02
N ASP A 18 1.06 68.67 18.79
CA ASP A 18 2.09 68.34 17.80
C ASP A 18 2.22 66.80 17.76
N GLY A 19 2.05 66.16 16.59
CA GLY A 19 2.30 64.71 16.42
C GLY A 19 1.21 63.83 15.78
N VAL A 20 0.72 64.21 14.60
CA VAL A 20 0.28 63.32 13.48
C VAL A 20 -0.45 62.00 13.87
N ALA A 21 -1.76 61.98 14.08
CA ALA A 21 -2.87 62.01 13.09
C ALA A 21 -3.26 60.61 12.50
N PRO A 22 -4.52 60.14 12.70
CA PRO A 22 -5.11 58.97 12.04
C PRO A 22 -5.86 59.35 10.75
N HIS A 23 -6.13 58.39 9.84
CA HIS A 23 -6.90 58.67 8.61
C HIS A 23 -7.69 57.46 8.06
N GLU A 24 -9.02 57.53 8.14
CA GLU A 24 -10.03 57.07 7.15
C GLU A 24 -10.63 58.33 6.48
N PRO A 25 -11.53 58.30 5.45
CA PRO A 25 -12.04 57.20 4.62
C PRO A 25 -11.52 57.38 3.16
N PRO A 26 -12.25 57.71 2.04
CA PRO A 26 -13.68 57.91 1.73
C PRO A 26 -14.28 56.86 0.75
N VAL A 27 -15.47 57.16 0.19
CA VAL A 27 -16.18 56.44 -0.89
C VAL A 27 -16.10 57.25 -2.19
N ALA A 28 -16.09 56.59 -3.36
CA ALA A 28 -16.40 57.20 -4.65
C ALA A 28 -17.06 56.18 -5.61
N GLU A 29 -18.14 56.59 -6.29
CA GLU A 29 -18.66 55.91 -7.48
C GLU A 29 -17.84 56.33 -8.70
N GLU A 30 -17.54 55.40 -9.61
CA GLU A 30 -17.61 55.68 -11.05
C GLU A 30 -17.79 54.38 -11.86
N ALA A 31 -18.22 54.51 -13.11
CA ALA A 31 -19.00 53.48 -13.78
C ALA A 31 -18.20 52.53 -14.70
N GLY A 32 -18.62 51.26 -14.70
CA GLY A 32 -18.88 50.50 -15.93
C GLY A 32 -17.70 49.98 -16.75
N GLU A 33 -17.34 48.71 -16.54
CA GLU A 33 -17.07 47.82 -17.66
C GLU A 33 -17.61 46.41 -17.35
N LEU A 34 -18.64 46.00 -18.10
CA LEU A 34 -19.24 44.67 -18.00
C LEU A 34 -18.34 43.66 -18.71
N LEU A 35 -17.57 42.88 -17.95
CA LEU A 35 -17.00 41.64 -18.46
C LEU A 35 -18.16 40.74 -18.91
N PRO A 36 -18.15 40.22 -20.15
CA PRO A 36 -19.26 39.41 -20.64
C PRO A 36 -19.36 38.11 -19.83
N PRO A 37 -20.58 37.61 -19.55
CA PRO A 37 -20.74 36.31 -18.91
C PRO A 37 -20.10 35.23 -19.77
N LEU A 38 -19.32 34.35 -19.14
CA LEU A 38 -18.74 33.18 -19.77
C LEU A 38 -19.86 32.38 -20.48
N PRO A 39 -19.64 31.90 -21.73
CA PRO A 39 -20.61 31.04 -22.38
C PRO A 39 -20.85 29.78 -21.54
N PRO A 40 -22.06 29.20 -21.55
CA PRO A 40 -22.30 27.91 -20.92
C PRO A 40 -21.36 26.86 -21.54
N PRO A 41 -20.93 25.84 -20.77
CA PRO A 41 -20.08 24.79 -21.32
C PRO A 41 -20.83 24.08 -22.44
N GLU A 42 -20.20 23.96 -23.61
CA GLU A 42 -20.77 23.22 -24.73
C GLU A 42 -20.92 21.74 -24.34
N GLU A 43 -22.13 21.19 -24.48
CA GLU A 43 -22.40 19.76 -24.30
C GLU A 43 -21.78 18.96 -25.45
N GLY A 44 -20.45 18.75 -25.42
CA GLY A 44 -19.70 18.25 -26.58
C GLY A 44 -18.45 17.40 -26.34
N ASP A 45 -17.91 17.26 -25.10
CA ASP A 45 -16.59 16.62 -24.91
C ASP A 45 -16.47 15.58 -23.77
N GLU A 46 -17.52 15.34 -22.97
CA GLU A 46 -17.43 14.30 -21.93
C GLU A 46 -17.36 12.87 -22.49
N GLU A 47 -18.02 12.58 -23.61
CA GLU A 47 -17.98 11.22 -24.20
C GLU A 47 -16.63 10.95 -24.87
N ASN A 48 -16.07 11.92 -25.58
CA ASN A 48 -14.77 11.81 -26.23
C ASN A 48 -13.63 11.65 -25.20
N ALA A 49 -13.66 12.43 -24.11
CA ALA A 49 -12.73 12.25 -22.99
C ALA A 49 -12.86 10.85 -22.34
N LYS A 50 -14.10 10.36 -22.15
CA LYS A 50 -14.34 9.00 -21.61
C LYS A 50 -13.89 7.92 -22.60
N GLU A 51 -14.10 8.07 -23.90
CA GLU A 51 -13.64 7.10 -24.91
C GLU A 51 -12.11 7.08 -25.03
N VAL A 52 -11.43 8.22 -25.01
CA VAL A 52 -9.96 8.29 -25.02
C VAL A 52 -9.36 7.61 -23.77
N VAL A 53 -9.95 7.84 -22.59
CA VAL A 53 -9.52 7.15 -21.35
C VAL A 53 -9.86 5.65 -21.40
N MET A 54 -11.03 5.25 -21.91
CA MET A 54 -11.43 3.84 -22.04
C MET A 54 -10.56 3.08 -23.06
N ALA A 55 -10.16 3.73 -24.15
CA ALA A 55 -9.24 3.17 -25.14
C ALA A 55 -7.83 3.01 -24.56
N GLN A 56 -7.35 4.01 -23.81
CA GLN A 56 -6.08 3.90 -23.07
C GLN A 56 -6.13 2.80 -21.99
N ASP A 57 -7.27 2.56 -21.36
CA ASP A 57 -7.43 1.52 -20.33
C ASP A 57 -7.51 0.12 -20.91
N ALA A 58 -8.22 -0.06 -22.03
CA ALA A 58 -8.24 -1.32 -22.77
C ALA A 58 -6.86 -1.65 -23.37
N ALA A 59 -6.19 -0.65 -23.97
CA ALA A 59 -4.83 -0.81 -24.50
C ALA A 59 -3.83 -1.11 -23.37
N ALA A 60 -3.87 -0.38 -22.25
CA ALA A 60 -3.03 -0.66 -21.10
C ALA A 60 -3.28 -2.07 -20.52
N ALA A 61 -4.53 -2.54 -20.45
CA ALA A 61 -4.83 -3.90 -20.00
C ALA A 61 -4.30 -4.98 -20.94
N ALA A 62 -4.27 -4.74 -22.26
CA ALA A 62 -3.64 -5.63 -23.23
C ALA A 62 -2.09 -5.60 -23.12
N GLU A 63 -1.50 -4.40 -22.99
CA GLU A 63 -0.05 -4.18 -22.81
C GLU A 63 0.50 -4.76 -21.49
N VAL A 64 -0.32 -4.84 -20.43
CA VAL A 64 0.09 -5.46 -19.15
C VAL A 64 0.48 -6.94 -19.31
N ALA A 65 -0.05 -7.63 -20.32
CA ALA A 65 0.34 -9.01 -20.64
C ALA A 65 1.78 -9.14 -21.18
N ASP A 66 2.35 -8.07 -21.73
CA ASP A 66 3.69 -8.06 -22.35
C ASP A 66 4.82 -7.62 -21.38
N GLY A 67 4.46 -7.28 -20.13
CA GLY A 67 5.35 -6.57 -19.21
C GLY A 67 6.18 -7.40 -18.22
N LEU A 68 5.89 -8.69 -18.04
CA LEU A 68 6.46 -9.49 -16.94
C LEU A 68 7.85 -10.07 -17.24
N HIS A 69 8.84 -9.18 -17.15
CA HIS A 69 10.25 -9.51 -17.27
C HIS A 69 10.72 -10.31 -16.04
N VAL A 70 11.39 -11.44 -16.30
CA VAL A 70 12.04 -12.26 -15.27
C VAL A 70 13.32 -11.56 -14.81
N VAL A 71 13.49 -11.35 -13.51
CA VAL A 71 14.74 -10.79 -12.97
C VAL A 71 15.82 -11.89 -12.98
N PRO A 72 16.98 -11.69 -13.65
CA PRO A 72 18.06 -12.67 -13.63
C PRO A 72 18.58 -12.90 -12.21
N ARG A 73 18.82 -14.16 -11.84
CA ARG A 73 19.29 -14.54 -10.51
C ARG A 73 20.55 -15.41 -10.61
N PRO A 74 21.57 -15.20 -9.77
CA PRO A 74 22.65 -16.17 -9.58
C PRO A 74 22.07 -17.48 -9.01
N VAL A 75 22.07 -18.55 -9.81
CA VAL A 75 21.64 -19.88 -9.39
C VAL A 75 22.82 -20.61 -8.75
N ASP A 76 23.25 -20.12 -7.58
CA ASP A 76 24.20 -20.85 -6.75
C ASP A 76 23.52 -22.13 -6.25
N GLY A 77 23.96 -23.30 -6.75
CA GLY A 77 23.38 -24.62 -6.44
C GLY A 77 23.50 -25.11 -4.99
N LYS A 78 23.83 -24.22 -4.05
CA LYS A 78 23.86 -24.51 -2.60
C LYS A 78 22.49 -24.19 -2.02
N LYS A 79 21.88 -25.14 -1.30
CA LYS A 79 20.71 -24.85 -0.45
C LYS A 79 21.08 -23.70 0.50
N ARG A 80 20.38 -22.58 0.38
CA ARG A 80 20.53 -21.40 1.23
C ARG A 80 19.28 -21.29 2.11
N PRO A 81 19.41 -20.96 3.41
CA PRO A 81 18.25 -20.57 4.21
C PRO A 81 17.55 -19.39 3.52
N GLY A 82 16.22 -19.40 3.58
CA GLY A 82 15.36 -18.47 2.88
C GLY A 82 13.98 -18.40 3.52
N ALA A 83 13.28 -17.30 3.25
CA ALA A 83 11.99 -16.99 3.84
C ALA A 83 10.84 -17.16 2.84
N ILE A 84 9.67 -17.47 3.40
CA ILE A 84 8.38 -17.50 2.70
C ILE A 84 7.50 -16.44 3.35
N PHE A 85 6.77 -15.67 2.54
CA PHE A 85 5.76 -14.74 3.02
C PHE A 85 4.36 -15.23 2.66
N VAL A 86 3.43 -15.13 3.59
CA VAL A 86 2.00 -15.39 3.38
C VAL A 86 1.24 -14.11 3.69
N LEU A 87 0.67 -13.49 2.67
CA LEU A 87 -0.14 -12.29 2.78
C LEU A 87 -1.60 -12.69 2.90
N GLU A 88 -2.14 -12.56 4.10
CA GLU A 88 -3.50 -12.98 4.46
C GLU A 88 -4.53 -11.87 4.26
N ARG A 89 -5.77 -12.28 3.97
CA ARG A 89 -6.93 -11.40 3.75
C ARG A 89 -6.67 -10.24 2.78
N ALA A 90 -5.97 -10.50 1.68
CA ALA A 90 -5.70 -9.49 0.66
C ALA A 90 -7.00 -9.00 -0.01
N CYS A 91 -7.19 -7.68 -0.05
CA CYS A 91 -8.34 -7.01 -0.69
C CYS A 91 -8.24 -7.06 -2.23
N LEU A 92 -8.38 -8.24 -2.83
CA LEU A 92 -8.37 -8.46 -4.28
C LEU A 92 -9.67 -9.11 -4.74
N GLU A 93 -10.51 -8.33 -5.40
CA GLU A 93 -11.77 -8.79 -5.97
C GLU A 93 -12.00 -8.18 -7.36
N VAL A 94 -12.39 -9.00 -8.33
CA VAL A 94 -12.83 -8.53 -9.64
C VAL A 94 -14.32 -8.18 -9.59
N GLY A 95 -14.66 -6.98 -10.04
CA GLY A 95 -16.03 -6.52 -10.27
C GLY A 95 -16.26 -6.13 -11.74
N LYS A 96 -17.51 -6.27 -12.21
CA LYS A 96 -17.92 -5.79 -13.53
C LYS A 96 -18.38 -4.35 -13.42
N VAL A 97 -17.52 -3.41 -13.81
CA VAL A 97 -17.81 -1.97 -13.78
C VAL A 97 -18.04 -1.51 -15.22
N GLY A 98 -19.30 -1.21 -15.54
CA GLY A 98 -19.72 -0.96 -16.92
C GLY A 98 -19.50 -2.19 -17.81
N LYS A 99 -18.67 -2.04 -18.85
CA LYS A 99 -18.35 -3.10 -19.82
C LYS A 99 -17.09 -3.91 -19.47
N THR A 100 -16.25 -3.46 -18.54
CA THR A 100 -14.93 -4.07 -18.24
C THR A 100 -14.88 -4.77 -16.87
N MET A 101 -13.96 -5.73 -16.74
CA MET A 101 -13.71 -6.49 -15.51
C MET A 101 -12.45 -5.96 -14.82
N GLN A 102 -12.64 -5.26 -13.71
CA GLN A 102 -11.56 -4.53 -13.01
C GLN A 102 -11.46 -4.95 -11.54
N ILE A 103 -10.32 -4.69 -10.91
CA ILE A 103 -10.18 -4.85 -9.46
C ILE A 103 -10.94 -3.73 -8.75
N LEU A 104 -11.79 -4.08 -7.79
CA LEU A 104 -12.54 -3.13 -6.99
C LEU A 104 -11.59 -2.34 -6.06
N ASN A 105 -11.84 -1.03 -5.97
CA ASN A 105 -11.00 -0.07 -5.26
C ASN A 105 -11.90 0.93 -4.51
N SER A 106 -11.43 1.48 -3.39
CA SER A 106 -12.16 2.47 -2.59
C SER A 106 -12.47 3.73 -3.37
N ASP A 107 -11.56 4.14 -4.24
CA ASP A 107 -11.56 5.48 -4.84
C ASP A 107 -12.37 5.50 -6.14
N ASP A 108 -11.92 4.75 -7.15
CA ASP A 108 -12.57 4.69 -8.48
C ASP A 108 -13.98 4.07 -8.43
N HIS A 109 -14.20 3.13 -7.49
CA HIS A 109 -15.38 2.28 -7.47
C HIS A 109 -16.31 2.56 -6.27
N ALA A 110 -16.10 3.65 -5.51
CA ALA A 110 -16.90 4.03 -4.34
C ALA A 110 -18.42 3.95 -4.57
N ASN A 111 -18.88 4.56 -5.67
CA ASN A 111 -20.30 4.66 -5.99
C ASN A 111 -20.89 3.33 -6.50
N TYR A 112 -20.08 2.49 -7.14
CA TYR A 112 -20.47 1.13 -7.53
C TYR A 112 -20.65 0.24 -6.29
N LEU A 113 -19.71 0.32 -5.35
CA LEU A 113 -19.72 -0.43 -4.09
C LEU A 113 -20.91 -0.03 -3.20
N ARG A 114 -21.17 1.27 -3.04
CA ARG A 114 -22.35 1.78 -2.32
C ARG A 114 -23.67 1.29 -2.91
N LYS A 115 -23.81 1.27 -4.24
CA LYS A 115 -25.00 0.71 -4.93
C LYS A 115 -25.21 -0.79 -4.68
N GLN A 116 -24.17 -1.51 -4.27
CA GLN A 116 -24.22 -2.93 -3.92
C GLN A 116 -24.35 -3.15 -2.40
N ASN A 117 -24.59 -2.10 -1.60
CA ASN A 117 -24.56 -2.12 -0.12
C ASN A 117 -23.23 -2.62 0.47
N ARG A 118 -22.10 -2.30 -0.19
CA ARG A 118 -20.75 -2.69 0.24
C ARG A 118 -19.98 -1.45 0.69
N ASN A 119 -19.25 -1.57 1.80
CA ASN A 119 -18.43 -0.50 2.34
C ASN A 119 -17.19 -0.25 1.46
N PRO A 120 -16.99 0.94 0.87
CA PRO A 120 -15.81 1.20 0.04
C PRO A 120 -14.48 1.10 0.78
N ALA A 121 -14.45 1.36 2.10
CA ALA A 121 -13.21 1.38 2.88
C ALA A 121 -12.50 0.02 2.96
N ASP A 122 -13.21 -1.09 2.73
CA ASP A 122 -12.64 -2.43 2.76
C ASP A 122 -11.97 -2.84 1.42
N TYR A 123 -12.20 -2.08 0.34
CA TYR A 123 -11.63 -2.34 -0.99
C TYR A 123 -10.30 -1.60 -1.17
N ARG A 124 -9.27 -2.08 -0.49
CA ARG A 124 -7.92 -1.48 -0.46
C ARG A 124 -6.85 -2.36 -1.12
N PRO A 125 -6.91 -2.58 -2.45
CA PRO A 125 -5.91 -3.33 -3.20
C PRO A 125 -4.53 -2.64 -3.25
N ASP A 126 -4.43 -1.37 -2.87
CA ASP A 126 -3.18 -0.63 -2.71
C ASP A 126 -2.30 -1.19 -1.58
N ILE A 127 -2.90 -1.71 -0.50
CA ILE A 127 -2.18 -2.29 0.64
C ILE A 127 -1.39 -3.52 0.19
N ILE A 128 -2.02 -4.42 -0.56
CA ILE A 128 -1.35 -5.61 -1.12
C ILE A 128 -0.34 -5.22 -2.21
N HIS A 129 -0.62 -4.18 -3.02
CA HIS A 129 0.34 -3.66 -4.00
C HIS A 129 1.64 -3.18 -3.32
N GLN A 130 1.53 -2.32 -2.31
CA GLN A 130 2.68 -1.80 -1.54
C GLN A 130 3.40 -2.91 -0.77
N ALA A 131 2.66 -3.86 -0.17
CA ALA A 131 3.22 -5.02 0.53
C ALA A 131 4.06 -5.91 -0.41
N LEU A 132 3.58 -6.15 -1.63
CA LEU A 132 4.33 -6.92 -2.62
C LEU A 132 5.56 -6.13 -3.09
N LEU A 133 5.47 -4.83 -3.36
CA LEU A 133 6.64 -4.03 -3.71
C LEU A 133 7.70 -4.05 -2.60
N ALA A 134 7.31 -3.94 -1.32
CA ALA A 134 8.21 -4.04 -0.18
C ALA A 134 9.00 -5.37 -0.16
N ILE A 135 8.33 -6.51 -0.40
CA ILE A 135 9.00 -7.82 -0.46
C ILE A 135 9.89 -7.92 -1.70
N PHE A 136 9.38 -7.62 -2.90
CA PHE A 136 10.08 -7.88 -4.16
C PHE A 136 11.26 -6.93 -4.41
N ASP A 137 11.26 -5.73 -3.82
CA ASP A 137 12.36 -4.77 -3.95
C ASP A 137 13.50 -4.96 -2.94
N SER A 138 13.24 -5.72 -1.88
CA SER A 138 14.20 -5.94 -0.78
C SER A 138 15.54 -6.53 -1.28
N PRO A 139 16.68 -6.12 -0.69
CA PRO A 139 17.95 -6.84 -0.82
C PRO A 139 17.79 -8.36 -0.61
N LEU A 140 16.95 -8.79 0.33
CA LEU A 140 16.60 -10.19 0.57
C LEU A 140 16.18 -10.95 -0.69
N THR A 141 15.27 -10.37 -1.49
CA THR A 141 14.78 -10.96 -2.74
C THR A 141 15.88 -10.99 -3.81
N LYS A 142 16.66 -9.91 -3.94
CA LYS A 142 17.78 -9.78 -4.89
C LYS A 142 18.90 -10.78 -4.60
N ALA A 143 19.21 -11.00 -3.32
CA ALA A 143 20.13 -12.05 -2.85
C ALA A 143 19.58 -13.48 -2.99
N GLY A 144 18.34 -13.63 -3.47
CA GLY A 144 17.70 -14.92 -3.70
C GLY A 144 17.26 -15.64 -2.42
N ARG A 145 17.14 -14.92 -1.31
CA ARG A 145 16.70 -15.48 -0.02
C ARG A 145 15.18 -15.59 0.10
N LEU A 146 14.42 -14.94 -0.79
CA LEU A 146 13.00 -15.19 -0.96
C LEU A 146 12.78 -16.54 -1.68
N GLN A 147 12.01 -17.44 -1.07
CA GLN A 147 11.62 -18.73 -1.67
C GLN A 147 10.31 -18.62 -2.46
N ALA A 148 9.26 -18.11 -1.83
CA ALA A 148 7.94 -17.92 -2.43
C ALA A 148 7.15 -16.83 -1.68
N VAL A 149 6.21 -16.19 -2.36
CA VAL A 149 5.15 -15.38 -1.74
C VAL A 149 3.81 -16.01 -2.04
N TYR A 150 3.03 -16.27 -1.01
CA TYR A 150 1.64 -16.70 -1.12
C TYR A 150 0.72 -15.54 -0.76
N VAL A 151 -0.36 -15.38 -1.50
CA VAL A 151 -1.39 -14.37 -1.22
C VAL A 151 -2.74 -15.06 -1.14
N ARG A 152 -3.43 -14.91 0.00
CA ARG A 152 -4.80 -15.37 0.19
C ARG A 152 -5.72 -14.16 0.22
N THR A 153 -6.65 -14.10 -0.73
CA THR A 153 -7.63 -13.01 -0.80
C THR A 153 -8.70 -13.16 0.26
N GLU A 154 -9.43 -12.09 0.56
CA GLU A 154 -10.57 -12.14 1.48
C GLU A 154 -11.68 -13.10 1.02
N LYS A 155 -11.83 -13.31 -0.31
CA LYS A 155 -12.70 -14.37 -0.88
C LYS A 155 -12.11 -15.78 -0.82
N GLY A 156 -10.99 -15.98 -0.13
CA GLY A 156 -10.33 -17.27 0.04
C GLY A 156 -9.60 -17.80 -1.20
N VAL A 157 -9.37 -16.97 -2.23
CA VAL A 157 -8.55 -17.38 -3.38
C VAL A 157 -7.09 -17.34 -2.97
N LEU A 158 -6.37 -18.45 -3.09
CA LEU A 158 -4.95 -18.56 -2.78
C LEU A 158 -4.14 -18.61 -4.07
N PHE A 159 -3.08 -17.81 -4.17
CA PHE A 159 -2.14 -17.87 -5.29
C PHE A 159 -0.69 -17.75 -4.84
N GLU A 160 0.19 -18.39 -5.60
CA GLU A 160 1.65 -18.27 -5.48
C GLU A 160 2.17 -17.21 -6.44
N ILE A 161 3.14 -16.42 -5.99
CA ILE A 161 3.97 -15.53 -6.79
C ILE A 161 5.42 -16.01 -6.65
N LYS A 162 6.08 -16.27 -7.78
CA LYS A 162 7.48 -16.69 -7.82
C LYS A 162 8.45 -15.53 -7.51
N PRO A 163 9.61 -15.77 -6.88
CA PRO A 163 10.51 -14.71 -6.40
C PRO A 163 11.18 -13.88 -7.51
N TYR A 164 11.20 -14.36 -8.76
CA TYR A 164 11.81 -13.71 -9.93
C TYR A 164 10.84 -12.84 -10.73
N VAL A 165 9.65 -12.59 -10.20
CA VAL A 165 8.57 -11.77 -10.79
C VAL A 165 8.87 -10.28 -10.60
N ARG A 166 8.96 -9.52 -11.70
CA ARG A 166 9.00 -8.06 -11.63
C ARG A 166 7.58 -7.50 -11.45
N MET A 167 7.20 -7.20 -10.22
CA MET A 167 5.90 -6.61 -9.90
C MET A 167 5.71 -5.23 -10.58
N PRO A 168 4.53 -4.92 -11.17
CA PRO A 168 4.25 -3.61 -11.74
C PRO A 168 4.33 -2.49 -10.70
N ARG A 169 5.04 -1.40 -11.02
CA ARG A 169 5.22 -0.26 -10.10
C ARG A 169 4.04 0.69 -10.05
N THR A 170 3.32 0.85 -11.16
CA THR A 170 2.10 1.65 -11.20
C THR A 170 0.90 0.81 -10.76
N PHE A 171 0.12 1.35 -9.83
CA PHE A 171 -1.05 0.69 -9.25
C PHE A 171 -2.06 0.24 -10.32
N LYS A 172 -2.30 1.07 -11.35
CA LYS A 172 -3.19 0.76 -12.49
C LYS A 172 -2.76 -0.50 -13.26
N ARG A 173 -1.45 -0.68 -13.52
CA ARG A 173 -0.91 -1.90 -14.15
C ARG A 173 -0.99 -3.11 -13.23
N PHE A 174 -0.79 -2.93 -11.92
CA PHE A 174 -1.00 -3.98 -10.92
C PHE A 174 -2.46 -4.46 -10.89
N CYS A 175 -3.43 -3.54 -10.91
CA CYS A 175 -4.85 -3.89 -10.96
C CYS A 175 -5.23 -4.66 -12.23
N GLY A 176 -4.71 -4.25 -13.40
CA GLY A 176 -4.85 -5.01 -14.64
C GLY A 176 -4.29 -6.43 -14.52
N LEU A 177 -3.08 -6.57 -13.97
CA LEU A 177 -2.41 -7.86 -13.77
C LEU A 177 -3.19 -8.78 -12.81
N MET A 178 -3.69 -8.24 -11.69
CA MET A 178 -4.48 -9.01 -10.73
C MET A 178 -5.85 -9.40 -11.29
N SER A 179 -6.50 -8.52 -12.07
CA SER A 179 -7.74 -8.86 -12.78
C SER A 179 -7.51 -10.00 -13.76
N GLN A 180 -6.42 -9.97 -14.53
CA GLN A 180 -6.03 -11.05 -15.43
C GLN A 180 -5.72 -12.36 -14.67
N LEU A 181 -5.03 -12.29 -13.52
CA LEU A 181 -4.72 -13.47 -12.71
C LEU A 181 -5.99 -14.17 -12.23
N LEU A 182 -6.95 -13.41 -11.71
CA LEU A 182 -8.19 -13.98 -11.17
C LEU A 182 -9.13 -14.51 -12.27
N GLN A 183 -9.03 -14.00 -13.50
CA GLN A 183 -9.77 -14.52 -14.66
C GLN A 183 -9.11 -15.76 -15.30
N LYS A 184 -7.79 -15.73 -15.52
CA LYS A 184 -7.05 -16.81 -16.23
C LYS A 184 -6.47 -17.88 -15.30
N LEU A 185 -6.58 -17.69 -13.98
CA LEU A 185 -6.02 -18.52 -12.89
C LEU A 185 -4.49 -18.70 -12.90
N SER A 186 -3.79 -18.24 -13.94
CA SER A 186 -2.33 -18.21 -14.01
C SER A 186 -1.83 -17.18 -15.00
N ILE A 187 -0.59 -16.74 -14.80
CA ILE A 187 0.14 -15.81 -15.68
C ILE A 187 1.51 -16.43 -15.96
N THR A 188 1.86 -16.57 -17.24
CA THR A 188 3.15 -17.06 -17.70
C THR A 188 4.09 -15.91 -18.04
N ALA A 189 5.39 -16.16 -17.98
CA ALA A 189 6.40 -15.21 -18.47
C ALA A 189 6.31 -15.03 -20.00
N VAL A 190 6.64 -13.84 -20.49
CA VAL A 190 6.78 -13.61 -21.94
C VAL A 190 7.92 -14.48 -22.48
N GLY A 191 7.66 -15.21 -23.58
CA GLY A 191 8.64 -16.10 -24.21
C GLY A 191 8.98 -17.40 -23.46
N LYS A 192 8.42 -17.68 -22.27
CA LYS A 192 8.63 -18.93 -21.53
C LYS A 192 7.32 -19.55 -21.07
N ARG A 193 7.21 -20.89 -21.12
CA ARG A 193 6.05 -21.64 -20.58
C ARG A 193 5.99 -21.70 -19.05
N GLU A 194 6.80 -20.90 -18.36
CA GLU A 194 6.90 -20.88 -16.91
C GLU A 194 5.82 -20.00 -16.29
N LYS A 195 5.08 -20.54 -15.31
CA LYS A 195 4.05 -19.82 -14.57
C LYS A 195 4.68 -18.97 -13.47
N LEU A 196 4.50 -17.66 -13.58
CA LEU A 196 5.01 -16.64 -12.67
C LEU A 196 4.07 -16.40 -11.49
N LEU A 197 2.77 -16.31 -11.79
CA LEU A 197 1.70 -16.26 -10.80
C LEU A 197 0.73 -17.40 -11.11
N ASN A 198 0.30 -18.14 -10.09
CA ASN A 198 -0.59 -19.29 -10.27
C ASN A 198 -1.53 -19.44 -9.08
N VAL A 199 -2.84 -19.49 -9.35
CA VAL A 199 -3.87 -19.82 -8.37
C VAL A 199 -3.73 -21.31 -7.99
N ILE A 200 -3.77 -21.59 -6.69
CA ILE A 200 -3.54 -22.91 -6.10
C ILE A 200 -4.66 -23.28 -5.13
N LYS A 201 -4.75 -24.54 -4.71
CA LYS A 201 -5.84 -25.05 -3.89
C LYS A 201 -5.55 -24.88 -2.40
N ASN A 202 -6.47 -24.32 -1.63
CA ASN A 202 -6.35 -24.24 -0.17
C ASN A 202 -6.15 -25.63 0.50
N PRO A 203 -5.57 -25.68 1.72
CA PRO A 203 -4.93 -24.58 2.47
C PRO A 203 -3.47 -24.33 2.08
N VAL A 204 -2.94 -23.15 2.44
CA VAL A 204 -1.55 -22.75 2.17
C VAL A 204 -0.50 -23.69 2.77
N THR A 205 -0.82 -24.33 3.90
CA THR A 205 0.06 -25.29 4.60
C THR A 205 0.50 -26.47 3.74
N ARG A 206 -0.21 -26.81 2.65
CA ARG A 206 0.18 -27.86 1.69
C ARG A 206 1.41 -27.51 0.84
N TYR A 207 1.77 -26.23 0.75
CA TYR A 207 2.88 -25.73 -0.08
C TYR A 207 4.06 -25.21 0.75
N LEU A 208 3.94 -25.24 2.07
CA LEU A 208 5.03 -24.89 2.98
C LEU A 208 5.95 -26.11 3.16
N PRO A 209 7.27 -25.92 3.29
CA PRO A 209 8.20 -27.01 3.51
C PRO A 209 7.98 -27.66 4.89
N VAL A 210 8.34 -28.95 5.00
CA VAL A 210 8.25 -29.71 6.25
C VAL A 210 9.19 -29.10 7.29
N GLY A 211 8.72 -28.94 8.53
CA GLY A 211 9.48 -28.29 9.61
C GLY A 211 9.54 -26.77 9.52
N ALA A 212 8.77 -26.14 8.63
CA ALA A 212 8.69 -24.68 8.55
C ALA A 212 7.98 -24.06 9.76
N ARG A 213 8.62 -23.07 10.39
CA ARG A 213 8.06 -22.31 11.51
C ARG A 213 7.17 -21.19 10.99
N LYS A 214 5.89 -21.21 11.33
CA LYS A 214 4.85 -20.27 10.88
C LYS A 214 4.65 -19.19 11.94
N ILE A 215 4.96 -17.95 11.59
CA ILE A 215 5.03 -16.80 12.48
C ILE A 215 3.95 -15.80 12.06
N GLY A 216 2.86 -15.75 12.82
CA GLY A 216 1.78 -14.77 12.68
C GLY A 216 2.17 -13.43 13.29
N LEU A 217 2.04 -12.35 12.52
CA LEU A 217 2.31 -10.99 12.98
C LEU A 217 1.00 -10.23 13.20
N SER A 218 0.80 -9.74 14.43
CA SER A 218 -0.41 -9.02 14.82
C SER A 218 -0.11 -7.97 15.87
N TYR A 219 -0.76 -6.81 15.74
CA TYR A 219 -0.71 -5.77 16.76
C TYR A 219 -1.37 -6.21 18.08
N SER A 220 -2.42 -7.05 18.02
CA SER A 220 -3.10 -7.56 19.22
C SER A 220 -2.58 -8.93 19.67
N ALA A 221 -1.30 -9.21 19.47
CA ALA A 221 -0.65 -10.40 20.02
C ALA A 221 -0.17 -10.12 21.45
N GLU A 222 -0.40 -11.06 22.37
CA GLU A 222 0.03 -10.95 23.77
C GLU A 222 1.57 -10.91 23.93
N ARG A 223 2.28 -11.54 22.98
CA ARG A 223 3.74 -11.69 23.01
C ARG A 223 4.42 -10.61 22.17
N SER A 224 4.86 -9.53 22.81
CA SER A 224 5.73 -8.53 22.18
C SER A 224 7.19 -9.01 22.15
N VAL A 225 7.88 -8.85 21.02
CA VAL A 225 9.28 -9.28 20.81
C VAL A 225 10.06 -8.26 19.99
N ASN A 226 11.37 -8.15 20.26
CA ASN A 226 12.29 -7.54 19.31
C ASN A 226 12.49 -8.51 18.12
N LEU A 227 12.10 -8.07 16.93
CA LEU A 227 12.14 -8.88 15.72
C LEU A 227 13.57 -9.29 15.33
N PHE A 228 14.56 -8.42 15.53
CA PHE A 228 15.97 -8.73 15.22
C PHE A 228 16.49 -9.86 16.10
N ASP A 229 16.29 -9.77 17.43
CA ASP A 229 16.68 -10.81 18.37
C ASP A 229 15.93 -12.12 18.14
N TYR A 230 14.64 -12.03 17.79
CA TYR A 230 13.80 -13.20 17.50
C TYR A 230 14.29 -13.94 16.25
N VAL A 231 14.57 -13.21 15.16
CA VAL A 231 15.09 -13.78 13.91
C VAL A 231 16.52 -14.29 14.10
N ALA A 232 17.38 -13.60 14.85
CA ALA A 232 18.74 -14.06 15.16
C ALA A 232 18.77 -15.37 15.97
N LYS A 233 17.79 -15.60 16.85
CA LYS A 233 17.65 -16.84 17.65
C LYS A 233 17.07 -18.03 16.87
N SER A 234 16.52 -17.81 15.68
CA SER A 234 15.99 -18.91 14.85
C SER A 234 17.11 -19.73 14.21
N SER A 235 16.93 -21.05 14.06
CA SER A 235 17.86 -21.86 13.27
C SER A 235 17.84 -21.45 11.79
N ASP A 236 18.92 -21.70 11.06
CA ASP A 236 18.96 -21.60 9.60
C ASP A 236 18.49 -22.90 8.90
N ASP A 237 18.41 -24.01 9.64
CA ASP A 237 17.86 -25.28 9.12
C ASP A 237 16.32 -25.28 9.08
N GLU A 238 15.67 -24.40 9.85
CA GLU A 238 14.22 -24.23 9.88
C GLU A 238 13.76 -23.15 8.88
N PRO A 239 12.94 -23.48 7.86
CA PRO A 239 12.37 -22.47 6.97
C PRO A 239 11.42 -21.54 7.73
N LEU A 240 11.61 -20.22 7.56
CA LEU A 240 10.78 -19.21 8.22
C LEU A 240 9.62 -18.79 7.31
N VAL A 241 8.39 -18.90 7.82
CA VAL A 241 7.16 -18.50 7.13
C VAL A 241 6.51 -17.36 7.90
N PHE A 242 6.52 -16.15 7.34
CA PHE A 242 5.91 -14.98 7.97
C PHE A 242 4.51 -14.73 7.42
N VAL A 243 3.51 -14.72 8.31
CA VAL A 243 2.11 -14.46 7.99
C VAL A 243 1.76 -13.02 8.36
N VAL A 244 1.39 -12.21 7.36
CA VAL A 244 1.10 -10.78 7.52
C VAL A 244 -0.26 -10.45 6.90
N GLY A 245 -1.09 -9.67 7.61
CA GLY A 245 -2.36 -9.19 7.08
C GLY A 245 -2.16 -8.11 6.00
N ALA A 246 -2.75 -8.30 4.82
CA ALA A 246 -2.76 -7.34 3.71
C ALA A 246 -4.17 -6.74 3.49
N MET A 247 -4.82 -6.39 4.61
CA MET A 247 -6.20 -5.91 4.70
C MET A 247 -6.27 -4.47 5.23
N ALA A 248 -7.36 -3.74 4.97
CA ALA A 248 -7.61 -2.43 5.56
C ALA A 248 -7.84 -2.51 7.08
N HIS A 249 -8.74 -3.42 7.49
CA HIS A 249 -9.14 -3.63 8.88
C HIS A 249 -9.36 -5.11 9.15
N GLY A 250 -9.03 -5.56 10.37
CA GLY A 250 -9.26 -6.93 10.81
C GLY A 250 -8.09 -7.53 11.57
N LYS A 251 -8.11 -8.86 11.68
CA LYS A 251 -7.07 -9.69 12.30
C LYS A 251 -6.80 -10.91 11.41
N ILE A 252 -5.58 -11.43 11.51
CA ILE A 252 -5.18 -12.71 10.89
C ILE A 252 -5.48 -13.87 11.85
N ASP A 253 -5.84 -15.02 11.28
CA ASP A 253 -6.18 -16.24 12.03
C ASP A 253 -4.95 -16.77 12.78
N LYS A 254 -5.13 -17.12 14.06
CA LYS A 254 -4.06 -17.69 14.91
C LYS A 254 -3.84 -19.18 14.64
N GLU A 255 -4.87 -19.89 14.14
CA GLU A 255 -5.00 -21.35 14.18
C GLU A 255 -3.91 -22.16 13.48
N TYR A 256 -3.30 -21.62 12.42
CA TYR A 256 -2.23 -22.32 11.68
C TYR A 256 -0.82 -21.73 11.91
N SER A 257 -0.70 -20.68 12.72
CA SER A 257 0.58 -20.06 13.10
C SER A 257 1.10 -20.71 14.38
N ASP A 258 2.38 -21.08 14.41
CA ASP A 258 3.03 -21.68 15.59
C ASP A 258 3.37 -20.61 16.63
N ASP A 259 3.85 -19.46 16.15
CA ASP A 259 4.09 -18.26 16.94
C ASP A 259 3.11 -17.15 16.50
N TYR A 260 2.62 -16.35 17.46
CA TYR A 260 1.78 -15.17 17.20
C TYR A 260 2.34 -13.98 17.99
N ILE A 261 2.97 -13.04 17.28
CA ILE A 261 3.86 -12.03 17.88
C ILE A 261 3.52 -10.60 17.47
N GLN A 262 3.81 -9.67 18.38
CA GLN A 262 3.80 -8.23 18.16
C GLN A 262 5.26 -7.73 18.03
N ILE A 263 5.55 -6.93 17.01
CA ILE A 263 6.90 -6.39 16.74
C ILE A 263 7.02 -4.87 16.99
N CYS A 264 5.91 -4.23 17.37
CA CYS A 264 5.86 -2.79 17.63
C CYS A 264 4.66 -2.43 18.51
N ASN A 265 4.85 -1.51 19.46
CA ASN A 265 3.80 -0.99 20.34
C ASN A 265 2.82 -0.04 19.62
N TYR A 266 3.08 0.28 18.34
CA TYR A 266 2.21 1.03 17.45
C TYR A 266 1.69 0.14 16.31
N PRO A 267 0.45 0.34 15.84
CA PRO A 267 -0.04 -0.36 14.65
C PRO A 267 0.80 0.05 13.43
N LEU A 268 1.27 -0.94 12.66
CA LEU A 268 2.06 -0.74 11.46
C LEU A 268 1.25 -1.09 10.21
N SER A 269 1.53 -0.41 9.09
CA SER A 269 1.04 -0.86 7.78
C SER A 269 1.70 -2.18 7.37
N ALA A 270 1.04 -2.96 6.52
CA ALA A 270 1.57 -4.23 6.01
C ALA A 270 2.97 -4.07 5.39
N ALA A 271 3.15 -3.05 4.55
CA ALA A 271 4.45 -2.74 3.92
C ALA A 271 5.53 -2.35 4.94
N CYS A 272 5.20 -1.59 5.99
CA CYS A 272 6.16 -1.25 7.04
C CYS A 272 6.58 -2.48 7.87
N CYS A 273 5.62 -3.35 8.19
CA CYS A 273 5.85 -4.62 8.85
C CYS A 273 6.79 -5.52 8.02
N LEU A 274 6.49 -5.68 6.72
CA LEU A 274 7.29 -6.49 5.79
C LEU A 274 8.71 -5.94 5.60
N ASN A 275 8.89 -4.63 5.48
CA ASN A 275 10.22 -4.01 5.43
C ASN A 275 11.06 -4.34 6.67
N ARG A 276 10.47 -4.26 7.88
CA ARG A 276 11.19 -4.63 9.12
C ARG A 276 11.59 -6.11 9.15
N ILE A 277 10.74 -7.00 8.63
CA ILE A 277 11.04 -8.44 8.53
C ILE A 277 12.17 -8.69 7.52
N CYS A 278 12.11 -8.04 6.35
CA CYS A 278 13.18 -8.13 5.35
C CYS A 278 14.52 -7.66 5.94
N SER A 279 14.57 -6.49 6.59
CA SER A 279 15.80 -5.98 7.21
C SER A 279 16.32 -6.86 8.35
N ALA A 280 15.45 -7.49 9.15
CA ALA A 280 15.89 -8.45 10.17
C ALA A 280 16.51 -9.72 9.58
N LEU A 281 15.95 -10.22 8.47
CA LEU A 281 16.50 -11.38 7.73
C LEU A 281 17.77 -11.02 6.95
N GLU A 282 17.85 -9.81 6.40
CA GLU A 282 19.05 -9.26 5.74
C GLU A 282 20.22 -9.19 6.71
N GLN A 283 19.98 -8.66 7.93
CA GLN A 283 20.97 -8.65 8.99
C GLN A 283 21.37 -10.07 9.44
N LYS A 284 20.41 -11.00 9.60
CA LYS A 284 20.73 -12.40 9.97
C LYS A 284 21.62 -13.09 8.93
N TRP A 285 21.33 -12.89 7.65
CA TRP A 285 22.00 -13.59 6.55
C TRP A 285 23.15 -12.79 5.91
N ASN A 286 23.56 -11.68 6.53
CA ASN A 286 24.60 -10.77 6.06
C ASN A 286 24.41 -10.35 4.59
N VAL A 287 23.18 -9.97 4.23
CA VAL A 287 22.84 -9.38 2.94
C VAL A 287 23.01 -7.86 3.04
N GLN A 288 23.84 -7.30 2.17
CA GLN A 288 24.12 -5.86 2.04
C GLN A 288 23.60 -5.35 0.68
#